data_AF-A0A847YTG5-F1
#
_entry.id   AF-A0A847YTG5-F1
#
_cell.length_a   1.000
_cell.length_b   1.000
_cell.length_c   1.000
_cell.angle_alpha   90.00
_cell.angle_beta   90.00
_cell.angle_gamma   90.00
#
_symmetry.space_group_name_H-M   'P 1'
#
loop_
_entity.id
_entity.type
_entity.pdbx_description
1 polymer ?
#
loop_
_entity_poly.entity_id
_entity_poly.type
_entity_poly.pdbx_seq_one_letter_code
_entity_poly.pdbx_strand_id
1 'polypeptide(L)'
;MFTIYSADVTGNPGNCSYPHKHVILNEASLKAAINRDYVCAEYRNSYRNGDNFIGSDCLPVDCDNDHSENPADWMTPDDVMQAFPGVTFAIHYSRFHNREKNGKAARPKFHVLFPIEYCTDASLYSDMKKLVNSIFPYFDTQALDAARFFFGTAAAEVALYPGRMNLTEFLNEDLFDEYLPQGNFDTSVIPEGSRNATMSRFAGRVIKKYGDTEKAYQTFLEEAAKCVPPLDNAELSTIWHSAQRFYTKLSQQDGYVAPEVYNDPSCYKPEDYSDVGQAEVLGKYFSSELRYSPATHFIRYSDHYWQESEPGAQAVAHELTRRQLKEAGNDLVEALTKMKNTGAQTILDSTSKSKAEQLMNDQQLEAYQDFLAAKAYQAFAIKRRDSKNITSTLRESHPILEISPRDLDADPFALCTPEATFDLRKGMAGAREHSPEDFITKITSVSPSQKGQQIWLDCLDLIFQGDQSLIDYVQMICGLAAIGKVYVEALIIAYGDGRNGKSTFWNAVSRVLGLYSGNISADTLTVGCRRNIKPEMAEVKGKR
;
A
#
# COMPACT_ATOMS: atom_id res chain seq x y z
N MET A 1 -12.41 16.53 12.16
CA MET A 1 -13.03 15.77 13.29
C MET A 1 -11.99 14.79 13.78
N PHE A 2 -11.75 14.72 15.09
CA PHE A 2 -10.67 13.90 15.66
C PHE A 2 -11.00 13.48 17.10
N THR A 3 -10.21 12.60 17.68
CA THR A 3 -10.47 11.97 18.98
C THR A 3 -9.48 12.43 20.05
N ILE A 4 -9.98 12.65 21.27
CA ILE A 4 -9.19 12.89 22.48
C ILE A 4 -9.61 11.88 23.55
N TYR A 5 -8.65 11.43 24.37
CA TYR A 5 -8.90 10.56 25.52
C TYR A 5 -8.53 11.29 26.81
N SER A 6 -9.47 11.45 27.73
CA SER A 6 -9.24 12.16 29.00
C SER A 6 -9.19 11.25 30.22
N ALA A 7 -8.49 11.70 31.24
CA ALA A 7 -8.34 11.03 32.52
C ALA A 7 -9.51 11.33 33.48
N ASP A 8 -9.61 10.55 34.55
CA ASP A 8 -10.47 10.85 35.70
C ASP A 8 -9.92 11.97 36.59
N VAL A 9 -8.61 12.25 36.47
CA VAL A 9 -7.86 13.19 37.30
C VAL A 9 -7.30 14.35 36.47
N THR A 10 -7.01 15.47 37.12
CA THR A 10 -6.39 16.66 36.49
C THR A 10 -5.16 17.07 37.30
N GLY A 11 -4.08 17.46 36.61
CA GLY A 11 -2.86 17.95 37.24
C GLY A 11 -1.95 16.86 37.82
N ASN A 12 -2.08 15.60 37.40
CA ASN A 12 -1.27 14.50 37.89
C ASN A 12 -0.35 13.93 36.81
N PRO A 13 0.95 14.34 36.77
CA PRO A 13 1.90 13.88 35.75
C PRO A 13 2.15 12.37 35.76
N GLY A 14 1.97 11.70 36.91
CA GLY A 14 2.15 10.26 37.08
C GLY A 14 0.95 9.43 36.62
N ASN A 15 -0.15 10.06 36.18
CA ASN A 15 -1.29 9.33 35.65
C ASN A 15 -0.98 8.76 34.26
N CYS A 16 -1.27 7.47 34.09
CA CYS A 16 -1.19 6.78 32.80
C CYS A 16 -2.55 6.32 32.28
N SER A 17 -3.66 6.54 33.01
CA SER A 17 -4.99 6.05 32.62
C SER A 17 -5.84 7.13 31.95
N TYR A 18 -6.32 6.87 30.73
CA TYR A 18 -7.14 7.79 29.93
C TYR A 18 -8.36 7.06 29.32
N PRO A 19 -9.34 6.66 30.13
CA PRO A 19 -10.43 5.78 29.69
C PRO A 19 -11.55 6.49 28.93
N HIS A 20 -11.65 7.82 28.99
CA HIS A 20 -12.79 8.56 28.46
C HIS A 20 -12.53 9.05 27.05
N LYS A 21 -13.13 8.39 26.05
CA LYS A 21 -13.07 8.79 24.65
C LYS A 21 -14.01 9.97 24.36
N HIS A 22 -13.49 11.01 23.74
CA HIS A 22 -14.22 12.19 23.29
C HIS A 22 -14.01 12.38 21.79
N VAL A 23 -15.11 12.49 21.06
CA VAL A 23 -15.07 12.81 19.62
C VAL A 23 -15.30 14.30 19.45
N ILE A 24 -14.31 14.99 18.88
CA ILE A 24 -14.29 16.44 18.77
C ILE A 24 -14.90 16.88 17.45
N LEU A 25 -16.02 17.59 17.57
CA LEU A 25 -16.84 18.08 16.45
C LEU A 25 -16.90 19.61 16.40
N ASN A 26 -16.79 20.25 17.55
CA ASN A 26 -16.94 21.70 17.72
C ASN A 26 -16.24 22.15 19.02
N GLU A 27 -16.20 23.46 19.24
CA GLU A 27 -15.54 24.04 20.43
C GLU A 27 -16.12 23.54 21.75
N ALA A 28 -17.42 23.27 21.83
CA ALA A 28 -18.05 22.79 23.06
C ALA A 28 -17.54 21.37 23.42
N SER A 29 -17.47 20.47 22.43
CA SER A 29 -16.90 19.13 22.61
C SER A 29 -15.41 19.19 22.97
N LEU A 30 -14.65 20.13 22.38
CA LEU A 30 -13.24 20.32 22.70
C LEU A 30 -13.06 20.80 24.14
N LYS A 31 -13.79 21.84 24.55
CA LYS A 31 -13.77 22.37 25.94
C LYS A 31 -14.10 21.29 26.97
N ALA A 32 -15.08 20.44 26.67
CA ALA A 32 -15.45 19.34 27.56
C ALA A 32 -14.32 18.32 27.73
N ALA A 33 -13.63 17.98 26.64
CA ALA A 33 -12.55 16.99 26.64
C ALA A 33 -11.28 17.49 27.36
N ILE A 34 -10.86 18.73 27.09
CA ILE A 34 -9.60 19.31 27.60
C ILE A 34 -9.70 19.87 29.02
N ASN A 35 -10.88 19.84 29.66
CA ASN A 35 -11.05 20.24 31.06
C ASN A 35 -10.24 19.33 32.02
N ARG A 36 -9.88 18.11 31.57
CA ARG A 36 -9.05 17.16 32.31
C ARG A 36 -7.77 16.84 31.56
N ASP A 37 -6.80 16.22 32.24
CA ASP A 37 -5.57 15.77 31.59
C ASP A 37 -5.93 14.78 30.47
N TYR A 38 -5.28 14.91 29.32
CA TYR A 38 -5.68 14.18 28.12
C TYR A 38 -4.51 13.75 27.24
N VAL A 39 -4.79 12.81 26.35
CA VAL A 39 -3.92 12.32 25.27
C VAL A 39 -4.70 12.28 23.96
N CYS A 40 -4.00 12.24 22.83
CA CYS A 40 -4.61 12.20 21.50
C CYS A 40 -4.50 10.83 20.82
N ALA A 41 -4.00 9.82 21.54
CA ALA A 41 -3.84 8.46 21.04
C ALA A 41 -4.60 7.46 21.91
N GLU A 42 -5.06 6.40 21.29
CA GLU A 42 -5.66 5.24 21.93
C GLU A 42 -4.58 4.28 22.38
N TYR A 43 -4.73 3.74 23.59
CA TYR A 43 -3.80 2.78 24.16
C TYR A 43 -4.52 1.53 24.67
N ARG A 44 -3.84 0.39 24.60
CA ARG A 44 -4.31 -0.87 25.18
C ARG A 44 -4.59 -0.69 26.66
N ASN A 45 -5.77 -1.13 27.10
CA ASN A 45 -6.27 -0.97 28.47
C ASN A 45 -6.33 0.50 28.94
N SER A 46 -6.42 1.45 28.01
CA SER A 46 -6.41 2.89 28.30
C SER A 46 -5.13 3.35 29.03
N TYR A 47 -4.05 2.57 28.96
CA TYR A 47 -2.81 2.81 29.69
C TYR A 47 -1.74 3.40 28.76
N ARG A 48 -1.45 4.71 28.92
CA ARG A 48 -0.48 5.48 28.15
C ARG A 48 0.93 4.91 28.28
N ASN A 49 1.36 4.22 27.24
CA ASN A 49 2.72 3.71 27.03
C ASN A 49 2.92 3.56 25.51
N GLY A 50 4.10 3.89 24.99
CA GLY A 50 4.44 3.68 23.57
C GLY A 50 4.19 2.24 23.11
N ASP A 51 4.51 1.23 23.93
CA ASP A 51 4.27 -0.19 23.62
C ASP A 51 2.77 -0.56 23.59
N ASN A 52 1.93 0.26 24.23
CA ASN A 52 0.49 0.07 24.26
C ASN A 52 -0.25 0.85 23.18
N PHE A 53 0.45 1.60 22.31
CA PHE A 53 -0.17 2.42 21.27
C PHE A 53 -1.04 1.56 20.34
N ILE A 54 -2.31 1.93 20.18
CA ILE A 54 -3.25 1.30 19.26
C ILE A 54 -3.41 2.14 18.00
N GLY A 55 -3.57 3.46 18.16
CA GLY A 55 -3.70 4.38 17.04
C GLY A 55 -4.14 5.77 17.42
N SER A 56 -4.13 6.69 16.45
CA SER A 56 -4.54 8.09 16.65
C SER A 56 -5.04 8.72 15.35
N ASP A 57 -6.09 9.54 15.42
CA ASP A 57 -6.58 10.44 14.36
C ASP A 57 -6.27 11.92 14.67
N CYS A 58 -5.41 12.19 15.66
CA CYS A 58 -5.08 13.53 16.12
C CYS A 58 -3.60 13.66 16.46
N LEU A 59 -2.88 14.56 15.80
CA LEU A 59 -1.47 14.86 16.07
C LEU A 59 -1.37 16.15 16.90
N PRO A 60 -1.00 16.08 18.19
CA PRO A 60 -0.86 17.25 19.04
C PRO A 60 0.58 17.75 19.09
N VAL A 61 0.73 19.07 19.10
CA VAL A 61 2.00 19.79 19.33
C VAL A 61 1.76 21.00 20.23
N ASP A 62 2.81 21.53 20.85
CA ASP A 62 2.74 22.69 21.73
C ASP A 62 3.71 23.79 21.33
N CYS A 63 3.24 25.03 21.37
CA CYS A 63 4.01 26.24 21.10
C CYS A 63 4.12 27.06 22.38
N ASP A 64 5.33 27.09 22.94
CA ASP A 64 5.61 27.68 24.25
C ASP A 64 6.26 29.08 24.16
N ASN A 65 6.60 29.52 22.93
CA ASN A 65 7.28 30.78 22.63
C ASN A 65 8.55 31.00 23.46
N ASP A 66 9.34 29.93 23.63
CA ASP A 66 10.54 29.93 24.44
C ASP A 66 11.82 30.27 23.65
N HIS A 67 11.70 30.39 22.31
CA HIS A 67 12.75 30.76 21.36
C HIS A 67 13.15 32.24 21.39
N SER A 68 12.28 33.14 21.87
CA SER A 68 12.58 34.57 22.01
C SER A 68 11.93 35.19 23.25
N GLU A 69 12.60 36.20 23.82
CA GLU A 69 12.07 37.05 24.90
C GLU A 69 11.42 38.34 24.37
N ASN A 70 11.55 38.63 23.08
CA ASN A 70 10.95 39.79 22.43
C ASN A 70 9.52 39.45 21.97
N PRO A 71 8.48 40.19 22.44
CA PRO A 71 7.09 39.92 22.07
C PRO A 71 6.79 39.95 20.57
N ALA A 72 7.58 40.68 19.79
CA ALA A 72 7.39 40.75 18.33
C ALA A 72 7.79 39.45 17.61
N ASP A 73 8.58 38.59 18.26
CA ASP A 73 9.06 37.32 17.68
C ASP A 73 8.20 36.13 18.14
N TRP A 74 7.16 36.37 18.96
CA TRP A 74 6.30 35.31 19.47
C TRP A 74 5.31 34.85 18.41
N MET A 75 5.24 33.54 18.23
CA MET A 75 4.32 32.88 17.32
C MET A 75 2.91 32.88 17.87
N THR A 76 1.97 32.97 16.94
CA THR A 76 0.52 33.01 17.15
C THR A 76 -0.16 31.88 16.37
N PRO A 77 -1.44 31.59 16.65
CA PRO A 77 -2.21 30.67 15.82
C PRO A 77 -2.30 31.07 14.35
N ASP A 78 -2.22 32.37 14.03
CA ASP A 78 -2.21 32.85 12.64
C ASP A 78 -0.92 32.43 11.92
N ASP A 79 0.23 32.42 12.61
CA ASP A 79 1.50 31.93 12.06
C ASP A 79 1.44 30.43 11.77
N VAL A 80 0.74 29.66 12.61
CA VAL A 80 0.48 28.23 12.36
C VAL A 80 -0.41 28.05 11.14
N MET A 81 -1.47 28.85 11.00
CA MET A 81 -2.34 28.82 9.81
C MET A 81 -1.57 29.16 8.53
N GLN A 82 -0.61 30.08 8.59
CA GLN A 82 0.26 30.41 7.46
C GLN A 82 1.26 29.30 7.12
N ALA A 83 1.79 28.61 8.14
CA ALA A 83 2.71 27.49 7.95
C ALA A 83 2.01 26.22 7.42
N PHE A 84 0.72 26.04 7.73
CA PHE A 84 -0.10 24.91 7.31
C PHE A 84 -1.35 25.38 6.53
N PRO A 85 -1.17 25.98 5.33
CA PRO A 85 -2.27 26.63 4.61
C PRO A 85 -3.35 25.62 4.19
N GLY A 86 -4.59 25.93 4.55
CA GLY A 86 -5.75 25.09 4.22
C GLY A 86 -5.93 23.86 5.11
N VAL A 87 -5.06 23.64 6.10
CA VAL A 87 -5.19 22.56 7.08
C VAL A 87 -6.21 22.93 8.14
N THR A 88 -7.13 22.00 8.42
CA THR A 88 -8.00 22.10 9.58
C THR A 88 -7.20 21.84 10.84
N PHE A 89 -7.27 22.71 11.85
CA PHE A 89 -6.69 22.41 13.16
C PHE A 89 -7.50 23.08 14.29
N ALA A 90 -7.31 22.58 15.50
CA ALA A 90 -7.84 23.18 16.71
C ALA A 90 -6.71 23.72 17.56
N ILE A 91 -6.96 24.80 18.29
CA ILE A 91 -6.06 25.24 19.36
C ILE A 91 -6.78 25.28 20.70
N HIS A 92 -6.01 25.18 21.76
CA HIS A 92 -6.40 25.71 23.06
C HIS A 92 -5.19 26.24 23.82
N TYR A 93 -5.45 27.25 24.64
CA TYR A 93 -4.41 27.89 25.42
C TYR A 93 -4.06 27.08 26.67
N SER A 94 -2.75 26.97 26.92
CA SER A 94 -2.21 26.23 28.07
C SER A 94 -2.63 26.89 29.39
N ARG A 95 -2.64 26.12 30.48
CA ARG A 95 -2.81 26.66 31.86
C ARG A 95 -1.77 27.72 32.26
N PHE A 96 -0.66 27.82 31.51
CA PHE A 96 0.40 28.82 31.68
C PHE A 96 0.39 29.92 30.62
N HIS A 97 -0.64 30.01 29.78
CA HIS A 97 -0.81 31.11 28.83
C HIS A 97 -0.79 32.46 29.55
N ASN A 98 0.07 33.38 29.10
CA ASN A 98 0.26 34.72 29.67
C ASN A 98 0.53 34.72 31.19
N ARG A 99 1.22 33.69 31.69
CA ARG A 99 1.71 33.63 33.07
C ARG A 99 3.22 33.53 33.11
N GLU A 100 3.81 34.16 34.11
CA GLU A 100 5.23 34.01 34.41
C GLU A 100 5.49 32.59 34.95
N LYS A 101 6.56 31.96 34.45
CA LYS A 101 7.00 30.63 34.89
C LYS A 101 8.51 30.54 34.73
N ASN A 102 9.22 30.03 35.74
CA ASN A 102 10.67 29.80 35.71
C ASN A 102 11.50 31.06 35.33
N GLY A 103 11.08 32.25 35.78
CA GLY A 103 11.80 33.51 35.50
C GLY A 103 11.61 34.08 34.09
N LYS A 104 10.77 33.44 33.26
CA LYS A 104 10.41 33.90 31.92
C LYS A 104 9.16 34.79 31.95
N ALA A 105 9.18 35.89 31.19
CA ALA A 105 8.07 36.83 31.08
C ALA A 105 6.78 36.15 30.56
N ALA A 106 5.63 36.68 30.98
CA ALA A 106 4.31 36.24 30.53
C ALA A 106 4.21 36.30 29.01
N ARG A 107 3.93 35.15 28.38
CA ARG A 107 3.85 35.00 26.92
C ARG A 107 2.75 34.04 26.48
N PRO A 108 2.29 34.10 25.22
CA PRO A 108 1.31 33.17 24.70
C PRO A 108 1.85 31.75 24.67
N LYS A 109 1.12 30.82 25.28
CA LYS A 109 1.39 29.37 25.23
C LYS A 109 0.14 28.61 24.83
N PHE A 110 0.21 27.81 23.77
CA PHE A 110 -0.95 27.11 23.23
C PHE A 110 -0.59 25.75 22.66
N HIS A 111 -1.59 24.88 22.63
CA HIS A 111 -1.54 23.55 22.04
C HIS A 111 -2.26 23.57 20.71
N VAL A 112 -1.69 22.95 19.70
CA VAL A 112 -2.29 22.76 18.38
C VAL A 112 -2.61 21.28 18.20
N LEU A 113 -3.82 21.01 17.74
CA LEU A 113 -4.35 19.67 17.53
C LEU A 113 -4.71 19.52 16.05
N PHE A 114 -3.90 18.77 15.33
CA PHE A 114 -4.10 18.50 13.91
C PHE A 114 -4.88 17.20 13.72
N PRO A 115 -6.07 17.21 13.10
CA PRO A 115 -6.69 15.99 12.59
C PRO A 115 -5.77 15.34 11.56
N ILE A 116 -5.62 14.02 11.64
CA ILE A 116 -4.86 13.17 10.71
C ILE A 116 -5.72 11.99 10.26
N GLU A 117 -5.31 11.31 9.19
CA GLU A 117 -5.83 9.97 8.93
C GLU A 117 -5.44 9.04 10.09
N TYR A 118 -6.28 8.04 10.38
CA TYR A 118 -6.09 7.18 11.53
C TYR A 118 -4.78 6.37 11.37
N CYS A 119 -3.81 6.65 12.22
CA CYS A 119 -2.48 6.07 12.19
C CYS A 119 -2.33 5.04 13.31
N THR A 120 -2.03 3.79 12.97
CA THR A 120 -1.82 2.67 13.92
C THR A 120 -0.35 2.41 14.23
N ASP A 121 0.58 3.01 13.48
CA ASP A 121 2.02 2.87 13.68
C ASP A 121 2.58 4.02 14.55
N ALA A 122 3.00 3.69 15.77
CA ALA A 122 3.55 4.66 16.72
C ALA A 122 4.83 5.36 16.21
N SER A 123 5.64 4.66 15.42
CA SER A 123 6.86 5.21 14.84
C SER A 123 6.57 6.18 13.71
N LEU A 124 5.61 5.84 12.82
CA LEU A 124 5.12 6.75 11.79
C LEU A 124 4.52 8.01 12.42
N TYR A 125 3.70 7.83 13.45
CA TYR A 125 3.07 8.93 14.19
C TYR A 125 4.12 9.87 14.82
N SER A 126 5.20 9.33 15.39
CA SER A 126 6.33 10.13 15.90
C SER A 126 7.10 10.86 14.79
N ASP A 127 7.29 10.23 13.63
CA ASP A 127 7.99 10.87 12.51
C ASP A 127 7.15 11.97 11.85
N MET A 128 5.82 11.82 11.78
CA MET A 128 4.93 12.90 11.36
C MET A 128 5.08 14.13 12.25
N LYS A 129 5.24 13.95 13.58
CA LYS A 129 5.48 15.06 14.51
C LYS A 129 6.81 15.76 14.23
N LYS A 130 7.87 15.01 13.91
CA LYS A 130 9.17 15.59 13.52
C LYS A 130 9.06 16.38 12.23
N LEU A 131 8.29 15.90 11.26
CA LEU A 131 8.05 16.60 10.00
C LEU A 131 7.27 17.90 10.22
N VAL A 132 6.21 17.86 11.04
CA VAL A 132 5.46 19.07 11.45
C VAL A 132 6.39 20.09 12.13
N ASN A 133 7.30 19.63 12.99
CA ASN A 133 8.29 20.50 13.64
C ASN A 133 9.29 21.09 12.62
N SER A 134 9.71 20.33 11.60
CA SER A 134 10.56 20.87 10.52
C SER A 134 9.86 21.94 9.67
N ILE A 135 8.53 21.85 9.51
CA ILE A 135 7.73 22.85 8.80
C ILE A 135 7.55 24.11 9.65
N PHE A 136 7.36 23.94 10.97
CA PHE A 136 7.18 25.03 11.91
C PHE A 136 8.08 24.83 13.15
N PRO A 137 9.34 25.31 13.12
CA PRO A 137 10.39 24.99 14.09
C PRO A 137 10.25 25.76 15.42
N TYR A 138 9.01 26.09 15.81
CA TYR A 138 8.67 26.76 17.06
C TYR A 138 7.83 25.87 17.99
N PHE A 139 7.54 24.64 17.56
CA PHE A 139 6.92 23.64 18.42
C PHE A 139 7.94 22.97 19.35
N ASP A 140 7.50 22.63 20.57
CA ASP A 140 8.32 21.95 21.57
C ASP A 140 8.84 20.60 21.04
N THR A 141 10.16 20.46 21.02
CA THR A 141 10.85 19.24 20.57
C THR A 141 10.76 18.11 21.60
N GLN A 142 10.34 18.39 22.84
CA GLN A 142 10.05 17.37 23.86
C GLN A 142 8.68 16.70 23.66
N ALA A 143 7.90 17.11 22.65
CA ALA A 143 6.56 16.59 22.35
C ALA A 143 6.50 15.58 21.20
N LEU A 144 7.67 15.11 20.73
CA LEU A 144 7.82 14.35 19.48
C LEU A 144 7.52 12.84 19.59
N ASP A 145 7.37 12.29 20.80
CA ASP A 145 7.02 10.87 20.98
C ASP A 145 5.51 10.59 20.84
N ALA A 146 5.15 9.31 20.67
CA ALA A 146 3.77 8.88 20.54
C ALA A 146 2.99 8.92 21.87
N ALA A 147 3.66 9.11 23.01
CA ALA A 147 3.13 9.00 24.36
C ALA A 147 2.87 10.37 25.05
N ARG A 148 2.96 11.49 24.31
CA ARG A 148 2.77 12.84 24.84
C ARG A 148 1.36 13.02 25.45
N PHE A 149 1.34 13.53 26.67
CA PHE A 149 0.11 13.94 27.37
C PHE A 149 0.08 15.45 27.61
N PHE A 150 -1.11 15.96 27.88
CA PHE A 150 -1.35 17.37 28.13
C PHE A 150 -2.13 17.56 29.43
N PHE A 151 -1.82 18.64 30.15
CA PHE A 151 -2.58 19.03 31.33
C PHE A 151 -3.93 19.63 30.93
N GLY A 152 -4.98 19.27 31.66
CA GLY A 152 -6.30 19.86 31.47
C GLY A 152 -6.35 21.33 31.87
N THR A 153 -7.18 22.10 31.18
CA THR A 153 -7.40 23.53 31.43
C THR A 153 -8.90 23.81 31.56
N ALA A 154 -9.36 24.10 32.79
CA ALA A 154 -10.79 24.13 33.12
C ALA A 154 -11.61 25.25 32.46
N ALA A 155 -10.94 26.33 32.05
CA ALA A 155 -11.54 27.44 31.31
C ALA A 155 -10.65 27.80 30.11
N ALA A 156 -10.25 26.79 29.34
CA ALA A 156 -9.39 27.01 28.18
C ALA A 156 -10.12 27.86 27.13
N GLU A 157 -9.46 28.92 26.69
CA GLU A 157 -9.78 29.55 25.43
C GLU A 157 -9.41 28.57 24.31
N VAL A 158 -10.37 28.25 23.45
CA VAL A 158 -10.19 27.34 22.32
C VAL A 158 -10.64 28.05 21.05
N ALA A 159 -10.06 27.67 19.93
CA ALA A 159 -10.54 28.07 18.63
C ALA A 159 -10.40 26.92 17.64
N LEU A 160 -11.35 26.81 16.72
CA LEU A 160 -11.29 25.88 15.60
C LEU A 160 -11.00 26.66 14.32
N TYR A 161 -9.98 26.25 13.60
CA TYR A 161 -9.59 26.79 12.31
C TYR A 161 -10.01 25.77 11.25
N PRO A 162 -11.19 25.93 10.62
CA PRO A 162 -11.62 25.04 9.56
C PRO A 162 -10.74 25.23 8.33
N GLY A 163 -10.21 24.13 7.82
CA GLY A 163 -9.49 24.07 6.55
C GLY A 163 -10.25 23.27 5.51
N ARG A 164 -9.64 23.12 4.34
CA ARG A 164 -10.14 22.27 3.24
C ARG A 164 -9.64 20.83 3.32
N MET A 165 -8.60 20.59 4.11
CA MET A 165 -7.94 19.29 4.26
C MET A 165 -7.54 19.03 5.72
N ASN A 166 -7.18 17.80 6.04
CA ASN A 166 -6.53 17.40 7.30
C ASN A 166 -5.00 17.42 7.17
N LEU A 167 -4.26 17.24 8.27
CA LEU A 167 -2.79 17.33 8.22
C LEU A 167 -2.15 16.18 7.42
N THR A 168 -2.74 14.98 7.45
CA THR A 168 -2.23 13.87 6.62
C THR A 168 -2.41 14.16 5.15
N GLU A 169 -3.59 14.66 4.75
CA GLU A 169 -3.84 15.16 3.40
C GLU A 169 -2.83 16.25 3.06
N PHE A 170 -2.58 17.26 3.90
CA PHE A 170 -1.57 18.29 3.63
C PHE A 170 -0.15 17.76 3.45
N LEU A 171 0.25 16.78 4.25
CA LEU A 171 1.55 16.11 4.14
C LEU A 171 1.59 15.12 2.95
N ASN A 172 0.43 14.73 2.43
CA ASN A 172 0.26 13.83 1.29
C ASN A 172 -0.17 14.54 -0.01
N GLU A 173 -0.54 15.82 0.03
CA GLU A 173 -1.31 16.46 -1.02
C GLU A 173 -0.44 16.73 -2.25
N ASP A 174 -0.58 15.83 -3.20
CA ASP A 174 -0.64 16.07 -4.65
C ASP A 174 -2.10 16.38 -5.10
N LEU A 175 -2.95 17.04 -4.29
CA LEU A 175 -4.36 17.35 -4.65
C LEU A 175 -4.77 18.84 -4.56
N PHE A 176 -3.80 19.76 -4.55
CA PHE A 176 -4.07 21.19 -4.76
C PHE A 176 -3.37 21.80 -5.98
N ASP A 177 -2.91 20.97 -6.92
CA ASP A 177 -2.54 21.43 -8.27
C ASP A 177 -3.76 21.42 -9.24
N GLU A 178 -4.91 20.89 -8.83
CA GLU A 178 -6.11 20.78 -9.69
C GLU A 178 -6.97 22.08 -9.75
N TYR A 179 -6.75 23.04 -8.85
CA TYR A 179 -7.49 24.32 -8.83
C TYR A 179 -6.63 25.58 -8.63
N LEU A 180 -5.31 25.48 -8.67
CA LEU A 180 -4.46 26.64 -8.88
C LEU A 180 -4.27 26.83 -10.40
N PRO A 181 -4.33 28.06 -10.94
CA PRO A 181 -3.80 28.29 -12.28
C PRO A 181 -2.38 27.75 -12.26
N GLN A 182 -2.06 26.91 -13.25
CA GLN A 182 -0.76 26.34 -13.62
C GLN A 182 0.37 26.61 -12.64
N GLY A 183 1.17 25.58 -12.35
CA GLY A 183 2.53 25.73 -11.85
C GLY A 183 3.18 27.06 -12.26
N ASN A 184 3.04 28.04 -11.38
CA ASN A 184 4.03 29.05 -11.17
C ASN A 184 5.08 28.33 -10.33
N PHE A 185 5.86 27.45 -10.97
CA PHE A 185 7.30 27.54 -10.76
C PHE A 185 7.73 28.78 -11.52
N ASP A 186 7.24 29.89 -10.98
CA ASP A 186 7.71 31.21 -11.24
C ASP A 186 9.24 31.11 -11.08
N THR A 187 9.95 31.88 -11.87
CA THR A 187 11.38 32.16 -11.71
C THR A 187 11.70 32.86 -10.38
N SER A 188 10.84 32.68 -9.37
CA SER A 188 10.86 33.34 -8.09
C SER A 188 11.74 32.59 -7.11
N VAL A 189 12.61 33.40 -6.54
CA VAL A 189 13.48 33.11 -5.41
C VAL A 189 12.67 32.60 -4.22
N ILE A 190 13.13 31.55 -3.53
CA ILE A 190 12.54 31.05 -2.29
C ILE A 190 13.09 31.89 -1.11
N PRO A 191 12.26 32.73 -0.45
CA PRO A 191 12.72 33.74 0.49
C PRO A 191 12.97 33.21 1.90
N GLU A 192 13.79 33.95 2.67
CA GLU A 192 14.32 33.60 3.99
C GLU A 192 13.36 32.81 4.91
N GLY A 193 12.12 33.27 5.05
CA GLY A 193 11.13 32.77 6.01
C GLY A 193 10.32 31.55 5.60
N SER A 194 10.38 31.09 4.34
CA SER A 194 9.60 29.91 3.88
C SER A 194 10.46 28.77 3.33
N ARG A 195 11.79 28.93 3.25
CA ARG A 195 12.71 27.97 2.62
C ARG A 195 12.64 26.58 3.23
N ASN A 196 12.71 26.43 4.56
CA ASN A 196 12.73 25.12 5.21
C ASN A 196 11.43 24.33 5.04
N ALA A 197 10.29 25.00 5.20
CA ALA A 197 8.99 24.40 4.92
C ALA A 197 8.86 24.00 3.45
N THR A 198 9.29 24.87 2.53
CA THR A 198 9.25 24.64 1.08
C THR A 198 10.13 23.46 0.68
N MET A 199 11.39 23.44 1.13
CA MET A 199 12.38 22.41 0.79
C MET A 199 12.08 21.07 1.45
N SER A 200 11.55 21.05 2.67
CA SER A 200 11.11 19.80 3.33
C SER A 200 9.92 19.17 2.63
N ARG A 201 8.95 19.99 2.20
CA ARG A 201 7.84 19.54 1.34
C ARG A 201 8.34 18.99 0.01
N PHE A 202 9.26 19.72 -0.63
CA PHE A 202 9.82 19.31 -1.91
C PHE A 202 10.62 18.01 -1.81
N ALA A 203 11.47 17.85 -0.79
CA ALA A 203 12.24 16.64 -0.55
C ALA A 203 11.33 15.41 -0.38
N GLY A 204 10.28 15.52 0.45
CA GLY A 204 9.28 14.47 0.64
C GLY A 204 8.55 14.10 -0.65
N ARG A 205 8.20 15.08 -1.48
CA ARG A 205 7.55 14.86 -2.79
C ARG A 205 8.47 14.15 -3.76
N VAL A 206 9.69 14.64 -3.91
CA VAL A 206 10.64 14.16 -4.92
C VAL A 206 11.11 12.74 -4.63
N ILE A 207 11.33 12.39 -3.36
CA ILE A 207 11.71 11.03 -2.96
C ILE A 207 10.55 10.04 -3.04
N LYS A 208 9.31 10.44 -2.74
CA LYS A 208 8.13 9.61 -3.01
C LYS A 208 7.94 9.39 -4.49
N LYS A 209 8.16 10.44 -5.29
CA LYS A 209 8.01 10.39 -6.73
C LYS A 209 9.03 9.46 -7.34
N TYR A 210 10.34 9.66 -7.11
CA TYR A 210 11.41 8.94 -7.83
C TYR A 210 12.09 7.83 -7.03
N GLY A 211 11.60 7.53 -5.82
CA GLY A 211 12.31 6.68 -4.87
C GLY A 211 13.54 7.37 -4.28
N ASP A 212 14.22 6.67 -3.37
CA ASP A 212 15.53 7.09 -2.84
C ASP A 212 16.63 6.85 -3.89
N THR A 213 16.62 7.69 -4.92
CA THR A 213 17.50 7.58 -6.10
C THR A 213 18.33 8.85 -6.29
N GLU A 214 19.44 8.72 -7.00
CA GLU A 214 20.30 9.87 -7.35
C GLU A 214 19.51 10.96 -8.10
N LYS A 215 18.57 10.57 -8.96
CA LYS A 215 17.68 11.49 -9.68
C LYS A 215 16.83 12.33 -8.72
N ALA A 216 16.28 11.70 -7.69
CA ALA A 216 15.51 12.38 -6.66
C ALA A 216 16.37 13.40 -5.92
N TYR A 217 17.60 13.02 -5.56
CA TYR A 217 18.52 13.90 -4.86
C TYR A 217 18.97 15.10 -5.72
N GLN A 218 19.29 14.89 -6.99
CA GLN A 218 19.65 15.97 -7.91
C GLN A 218 18.53 16.97 -8.11
N THR A 219 17.29 16.49 -8.33
CA THR A 219 16.12 17.37 -8.43
C THR A 219 15.91 18.19 -7.15
N PHE A 220 16.14 17.60 -5.97
CA PHE A 220 16.13 18.31 -4.69
C PHE A 220 17.18 19.44 -4.62
N LEU A 221 18.41 19.18 -5.07
CA LEU A 221 19.48 20.19 -5.08
C LEU A 221 19.23 21.33 -6.08
N GLU A 222 18.64 21.04 -7.24
CA GLU A 222 18.25 22.05 -8.23
C GLU A 222 17.20 23.02 -7.66
N GLU A 223 16.25 22.52 -6.87
CA GLU A 223 15.25 23.36 -6.21
C GLU A 223 15.85 24.14 -5.04
N ALA A 224 16.77 23.53 -4.29
CA ALA A 224 17.51 24.19 -3.21
C ALA A 224 18.30 25.40 -3.69
N ALA A 225 18.84 25.35 -4.92
CA ALA A 225 19.58 26.46 -5.52
C ALA A 225 18.76 27.74 -5.70
N LYS A 226 17.42 27.66 -5.61
CA LYS A 226 16.51 28.82 -5.69
C LYS A 226 16.34 29.55 -4.36
N CYS A 227 16.88 29.02 -3.26
CA CYS A 227 16.83 29.62 -1.93
C CYS A 227 17.68 30.89 -1.82
N VAL A 228 17.10 31.98 -1.32
CA VAL A 228 17.84 33.21 -0.97
C VAL A 228 17.51 33.65 0.47
N PRO A 229 18.53 33.73 1.36
CA PRO A 229 19.90 33.24 1.17
C PRO A 229 19.96 31.72 0.84
N PRO A 230 21.08 31.18 0.35
CA PRO A 230 21.21 29.73 0.17
C PRO A 230 21.13 29.02 1.53
N LEU A 231 20.52 27.83 1.55
CA LEU A 231 20.58 26.93 2.71
C LEU A 231 21.98 26.31 2.80
N ASP A 232 22.46 26.07 4.01
CA ASP A 232 23.74 25.39 4.18
C ASP A 232 23.63 23.88 3.88
N ASN A 233 24.77 23.25 3.61
CA ASN A 233 24.80 21.82 3.26
C ASN A 233 24.31 20.92 4.40
N ALA A 234 24.50 21.31 5.67
CA ALA A 234 24.10 20.49 6.82
C ALA A 234 22.56 20.50 6.99
N GLU A 235 21.93 21.65 6.73
CA GLU A 235 20.49 21.84 6.71
C GLU A 235 19.85 21.08 5.54
N LEU A 236 20.41 21.18 4.34
CA LEU A 236 19.98 20.38 3.18
C LEU A 236 20.10 18.88 3.42
N SER A 237 21.21 18.40 4.00
CA SER A 237 21.36 17.00 4.38
C SER A 237 20.33 16.57 5.43
N THR A 238 20.02 17.44 6.39
CA THR A 238 19.03 17.14 7.45
C THR A 238 17.62 17.01 6.86
N ILE A 239 17.26 17.89 5.93
CA ILE A 239 15.99 17.84 5.20
C ILE A 239 15.91 16.55 4.37
N TRP A 240 16.95 16.25 3.58
CA TRP A 240 16.98 15.05 2.74
C TRP A 240 16.93 13.75 3.55
N HIS A 241 17.74 13.62 4.60
CA HIS A 241 17.72 12.43 5.47
C HIS A 241 16.38 12.24 6.18
N SER A 242 15.66 13.33 6.47
CA SER A 242 14.32 13.26 7.04
C SER A 242 13.31 12.74 6.02
N ALA A 243 13.42 13.18 4.76
CA ALA A 243 12.63 12.63 3.65
C ALA A 243 12.94 11.15 3.37
N GLN A 244 14.22 10.72 3.41
CA GLN A 244 14.63 9.31 3.26
C GLN A 244 14.05 8.40 4.33
N ARG A 245 14.10 8.83 5.61
CA ARG A 245 13.52 8.06 6.73
C ARG A 245 12.01 7.92 6.58
N PHE A 246 11.34 9.00 6.19
CA PHE A 246 9.91 8.99 5.92
C PHE A 246 9.56 8.04 4.76
N TYR A 247 10.28 8.13 3.64
CA TYR A 247 10.10 7.27 2.47
C TYR A 247 10.30 5.79 2.78
N THR A 248 11.38 5.44 3.49
CA THR A 248 11.70 4.05 3.86
C THR A 248 10.54 3.38 4.60
N LYS A 249 9.92 4.09 5.54
CA LYS A 249 8.79 3.56 6.33
C LYS A 249 7.48 3.54 5.56
N LEU A 250 7.23 4.57 4.76
CA LEU A 250 6.07 4.61 3.87
C LEU A 250 6.10 3.42 2.90
N SER A 251 7.29 3.06 2.41
CA SER A 251 7.46 1.95 1.45
C SER A 251 7.14 0.56 1.98
N GLN A 252 7.00 0.42 3.30
CA GLN A 252 6.72 -0.84 4.00
C GLN A 252 5.24 -1.00 4.39
N GLN A 253 4.38 -0.03 4.06
CA GLN A 253 2.96 -0.07 4.42
C GLN A 253 2.15 -0.97 3.48
N ASP A 254 1.15 -1.66 4.06
CA ASP A 254 0.17 -2.42 3.29
C ASP A 254 -0.63 -1.49 2.36
N GLY A 255 -0.61 -1.78 1.05
CA GLY A 255 -1.24 -0.94 0.02
C GLY A 255 -0.35 0.18 -0.55
N TYR A 256 0.92 0.28 -0.11
CA TYR A 256 1.89 1.19 -0.72
C TYR A 256 2.20 0.76 -2.17
N VAL A 257 2.16 1.73 -3.09
CA VAL A 257 2.55 1.54 -4.50
C VAL A 257 3.96 2.09 -4.67
N ALA A 258 4.92 1.21 -4.93
CA ALA A 258 6.32 1.59 -5.07
C ALA A 258 6.54 2.58 -6.23
N PRO A 259 7.54 3.48 -6.17
CA PRO A 259 7.80 4.46 -7.23
C PRO A 259 8.14 3.81 -8.57
N GLU A 260 8.59 2.57 -8.58
CA GLU A 260 8.82 1.76 -9.77
C GLU A 260 7.51 1.30 -10.42
N VAL A 261 6.42 1.20 -9.63
CA VAL A 261 5.05 0.93 -10.11
C VAL A 261 4.31 2.23 -10.43
N TYR A 262 4.63 3.34 -9.75
CA TYR A 262 4.06 4.67 -9.99
C TYR A 262 4.69 5.37 -11.21
N ASN A 263 6.02 5.30 -11.35
CA ASN A 263 6.78 5.72 -12.53
C ASN A 263 7.09 4.53 -13.43
N ASP A 264 6.18 3.57 -13.48
CA ASP A 264 6.36 2.43 -14.35
C ASP A 264 6.72 2.93 -15.75
N PRO A 265 7.96 2.67 -16.26
CA PRO A 265 8.35 3.08 -17.60
C PRO A 265 7.54 2.33 -18.66
N SER A 266 6.73 1.35 -18.23
CA SER A 266 5.75 0.66 -19.04
C SER A 266 4.69 1.64 -19.55
N CYS A 267 4.86 2.02 -20.81
CA CYS A 267 3.80 2.60 -21.59
C CYS A 267 2.70 1.54 -21.78
N TYR A 268 1.52 1.78 -21.22
CA TYR A 268 0.34 0.92 -21.38
C TYR A 268 -0.47 1.29 -22.63
N LYS A 269 -0.11 2.40 -23.28
CA LYS A 269 -0.66 2.79 -24.57
C LYS A 269 -0.29 1.73 -25.62
N PRO A 270 -1.29 1.12 -26.28
CA PRO A 270 -1.02 0.16 -27.34
C PRO A 270 -0.44 0.87 -28.56
N GLU A 271 0.32 0.13 -29.37
CA GLU A 271 0.89 0.62 -30.62
C GLU A 271 -0.20 1.04 -31.62
N ASP A 272 -1.34 0.33 -31.60
CA ASP A 272 -2.54 0.66 -32.35
C ASP A 272 -3.81 0.48 -31.52
N TYR A 273 -4.91 1.12 -31.93
CA TYR A 273 -6.18 1.14 -31.20
C TYR A 273 -7.15 0.02 -31.62
N SER A 274 -6.65 -1.17 -31.93
CA SER A 274 -7.45 -2.37 -32.21
C SER A 274 -7.65 -3.27 -30.99
N ASP A 275 -8.47 -4.31 -31.13
CA ASP A 275 -8.66 -5.34 -30.10
C ASP A 275 -7.40 -6.18 -29.90
N VAL A 276 -6.62 -6.38 -30.98
CA VAL A 276 -5.35 -7.12 -30.96
C VAL A 276 -4.28 -6.30 -30.24
N GLY A 277 -4.09 -5.02 -30.61
CA GLY A 277 -3.12 -4.15 -29.92
C GLY A 277 -3.39 -4.04 -28.42
N GLN A 278 -4.67 -4.03 -28.01
CA GLN A 278 -5.02 -4.10 -26.59
C GLN A 278 -4.64 -5.44 -25.94
N ALA A 279 -4.89 -6.55 -26.62
CA ALA A 279 -4.55 -7.89 -26.12
C ALA A 279 -3.03 -8.10 -26.02
N GLU A 280 -2.24 -7.52 -26.93
CA GLU A 280 -0.78 -7.52 -26.87
C GLU A 280 -0.24 -6.80 -25.64
N VAL A 281 -0.79 -5.64 -25.30
CA VAL A 281 -0.45 -4.92 -24.06
C VAL A 281 -0.80 -5.77 -22.83
N LEU A 282 -1.98 -6.40 -22.84
CA LEU A 282 -2.39 -7.30 -21.76
C LEU A 282 -1.42 -8.46 -21.60
N GLY A 283 -1.05 -9.12 -22.70
CA GLY A 283 -0.07 -10.20 -22.70
C GLY A 283 1.30 -9.75 -22.20
N LYS A 284 1.80 -8.62 -22.73
CA LYS A 284 3.12 -8.08 -22.40
C LYS A 284 3.30 -7.85 -20.90
N TYR A 285 2.30 -7.26 -20.24
CA TYR A 285 2.43 -6.83 -18.83
C TYR A 285 1.83 -7.81 -17.82
N PHE A 286 0.87 -8.64 -18.23
CA PHE A 286 0.14 -9.52 -17.31
C PHE A 286 0.35 -11.02 -17.57
N SER A 287 1.26 -11.40 -18.46
CA SER A 287 1.63 -12.80 -18.71
C SER A 287 2.06 -13.59 -17.46
N SER A 288 2.71 -12.95 -16.49
CA SER A 288 3.12 -13.57 -15.23
C SER A 288 1.97 -13.73 -14.23
N GLU A 289 0.82 -13.10 -14.50
CA GLU A 289 -0.37 -13.14 -13.65
C GLU A 289 -1.53 -13.90 -14.32
N LEU A 290 -1.63 -13.90 -15.65
CA LEU A 290 -2.73 -14.48 -16.41
C LEU A 290 -2.20 -15.36 -17.54
N ARG A 291 -2.76 -16.58 -17.64
CA ARG A 291 -2.52 -17.51 -18.74
C ARG A 291 -3.84 -18.09 -19.23
N TYR A 292 -3.82 -18.62 -20.44
CA TYR A 292 -4.95 -19.31 -21.04
C TYR A 292 -4.54 -20.72 -21.45
N SER A 293 -5.34 -21.73 -21.12
CA SER A 293 -5.17 -23.07 -21.66
C SER A 293 -6.46 -23.53 -22.34
N PRO A 294 -6.41 -24.15 -23.52
CA PRO A 294 -7.61 -24.69 -24.17
C PRO A 294 -8.37 -25.73 -23.32
N ALA A 295 -7.70 -26.34 -22.33
CA ALA A 295 -8.29 -27.35 -21.46
C ALA A 295 -8.99 -26.78 -20.22
N THR A 296 -8.46 -25.69 -19.65
CA THR A 296 -8.88 -25.12 -18.35
C THR A 296 -9.34 -23.67 -18.46
N HIS A 297 -9.37 -23.11 -19.66
CA HIS A 297 -9.59 -21.70 -19.94
C HIS A 297 -8.59 -20.80 -19.18
N PHE A 298 -9.03 -19.65 -18.67
CA PHE A 298 -8.15 -18.73 -17.99
C PHE A 298 -7.73 -19.25 -16.61
N ILE A 299 -6.43 -19.20 -16.37
CA ILE A 299 -5.83 -19.38 -15.05
C ILE A 299 -5.14 -18.08 -14.63
N ARG A 300 -5.29 -17.72 -13.36
CA ARG A 300 -4.65 -16.55 -12.76
C ARG A 300 -3.70 -17.00 -11.65
N TYR A 301 -2.52 -16.42 -11.60
CA TYR A 301 -1.62 -16.59 -10.49
C TYR A 301 -2.09 -15.73 -9.31
N SER A 302 -2.53 -16.38 -8.24
CA SER A 302 -2.95 -15.74 -7.01
C SER A 302 -2.66 -16.66 -5.83
N ASP A 303 -2.33 -16.08 -4.68
CA ASP A 303 -2.07 -16.83 -3.44
C ASP A 303 -1.01 -17.93 -3.62
N HIS A 304 0.06 -17.62 -4.38
CA HIS A 304 1.24 -18.47 -4.58
C HIS A 304 1.10 -19.65 -5.58
N TYR A 305 -0.02 -19.76 -6.29
CA TYR A 305 -0.22 -20.79 -7.32
C TYR A 305 -1.21 -20.35 -8.41
N TRP A 306 -1.28 -21.10 -9.50
CA TRP A 306 -2.17 -20.84 -10.62
C TRP A 306 -3.56 -21.46 -10.40
N GLN A 307 -4.60 -20.63 -10.50
CA GLN A 307 -5.98 -20.97 -10.22
C GLN A 307 -6.87 -20.71 -11.44
N GLU A 308 -7.76 -21.65 -11.78
CA GLU A 308 -8.79 -21.43 -12.80
C GLU A 308 -9.74 -20.32 -12.36
N SER A 309 -9.84 -19.23 -13.13
CA SER A 309 -10.66 -18.07 -12.74
C SER A 309 -11.00 -17.14 -13.91
N GLU A 310 -12.20 -17.32 -14.46
CA GLU A 310 -12.80 -16.36 -15.41
C GLU A 310 -13.00 -14.95 -14.81
N PRO A 311 -13.53 -14.81 -13.57
CA PRO A 311 -13.59 -13.48 -12.93
C PRO A 311 -12.21 -12.87 -12.68
N GLY A 312 -11.20 -13.71 -12.43
CA GLY A 312 -9.80 -13.29 -12.30
C GLY A 312 -9.25 -12.69 -13.59
N ALA A 313 -9.51 -13.33 -14.74
CA ALA A 313 -9.16 -12.79 -16.05
C ALA A 313 -9.82 -11.43 -16.31
N GLN A 314 -11.09 -11.30 -15.97
CA GLN A 314 -11.80 -10.03 -16.06
C GLN A 314 -11.19 -8.95 -15.15
N ALA A 315 -10.77 -9.30 -13.93
CA ALA A 315 -10.10 -8.38 -13.02
C ALA A 315 -8.76 -7.86 -13.60
N VAL A 316 -7.98 -8.72 -14.26
CA VAL A 316 -6.74 -8.34 -14.95
C VAL A 316 -7.03 -7.37 -16.11
N ALA A 317 -8.09 -7.61 -16.90
CA ALA A 317 -8.48 -6.67 -17.95
C ALA A 317 -8.95 -5.30 -17.37
N HIS A 318 -9.65 -5.30 -16.24
CA HIS A 318 -10.00 -4.07 -15.53
C HIS A 318 -8.77 -3.34 -14.98
N GLU A 319 -7.76 -4.08 -14.51
CA GLU A 319 -6.48 -3.54 -14.05
C GLU A 319 -5.77 -2.80 -15.18
N LEU A 320 -5.57 -3.45 -16.33
CA LEU A 320 -4.97 -2.83 -17.50
C LEU A 320 -5.69 -1.53 -17.90
N THR A 321 -7.02 -1.57 -18.05
CA THR A 321 -7.79 -0.40 -18.49
C THR A 321 -7.85 0.71 -17.43
N ARG A 322 -7.63 0.40 -16.15
CA ARG A 322 -7.46 1.42 -15.10
C ARG A 322 -6.10 2.11 -15.23
N ARG A 323 -5.03 1.36 -15.47
CA ARG A 323 -3.69 1.92 -15.71
C ARG A 323 -3.66 2.80 -16.96
N GLN A 324 -4.24 2.33 -18.06
CA GLN A 324 -4.37 3.10 -19.31
C GLN A 324 -5.19 4.39 -19.12
N LEU A 325 -6.29 4.35 -18.34
CA LEU A 325 -7.10 5.54 -18.09
C LEU A 325 -6.32 6.60 -17.28
N LYS A 326 -5.54 6.15 -16.28
CA LYS A 326 -4.67 7.02 -15.48
C LYS A 326 -3.57 7.63 -16.37
N GLU A 327 -2.88 6.81 -17.15
CA GLU A 327 -1.84 7.22 -18.10
C GLU A 327 -2.39 8.24 -19.10
N ALA A 328 -3.51 7.93 -19.76
CA ALA A 328 -4.14 8.84 -20.73
C ALA A 328 -4.63 10.15 -20.10
N GLY A 329 -5.01 10.14 -18.81
CA GLY A 329 -5.34 11.34 -18.05
C GLY A 329 -4.12 12.25 -17.86
N ASN A 330 -2.99 11.66 -17.46
CA ASN A 330 -1.72 12.37 -17.30
C ASN A 330 -1.23 12.96 -18.64
N ASP A 331 -1.22 12.16 -19.70
CA ASP A 331 -0.85 12.59 -21.06
C ASP A 331 -1.69 13.80 -21.51
N LEU A 332 -2.99 13.79 -21.22
CA LEU A 332 -3.88 14.89 -21.59
C LEU A 332 -3.55 16.17 -20.84
N VAL A 333 -3.28 16.07 -19.53
CA VAL A 333 -2.89 17.24 -18.70
C VAL A 333 -1.56 17.82 -19.17
N GLU A 334 -0.58 16.96 -19.46
CA GLU A 334 0.73 17.38 -19.97
C GLU A 334 0.60 18.07 -21.33
N ALA A 335 -0.15 17.46 -22.27
CA ALA A 335 -0.37 18.04 -23.58
C ALA A 335 -1.16 19.36 -23.52
N LEU A 336 -2.17 19.47 -22.64
CA LEU A 336 -2.88 20.74 -22.40
C LEU A 336 -1.96 21.82 -21.82
N THR A 337 -1.02 21.43 -20.96
CA THR A 337 -0.02 22.36 -20.41
C THR A 337 0.95 22.83 -21.49
N LYS A 338 1.44 21.91 -22.35
CA LYS A 338 2.26 22.26 -23.54
C LYS A 338 1.52 23.21 -24.47
N MET A 339 0.23 22.96 -24.72
CA MET A 339 -0.66 23.83 -25.52
C MET A 339 -0.81 25.24 -24.95
N LYS A 340 -0.94 25.38 -23.63
CA LYS A 340 -1.01 26.68 -22.95
C LYS A 340 0.33 27.41 -23.02
N ASN A 341 1.43 26.72 -22.71
CA ASN A 341 2.76 27.32 -22.62
C ASN A 341 3.29 27.80 -23.99
N THR A 342 2.90 27.13 -25.07
CA THR A 342 3.23 27.53 -26.46
C THR A 342 2.27 28.58 -27.04
N GLY A 343 1.17 28.90 -26.34
CA GLY A 343 0.12 29.79 -26.83
C GLY A 343 -0.80 29.17 -27.90
N ALA A 344 -0.62 27.89 -28.23
CA ALA A 344 -1.43 27.18 -29.22
C ALA A 344 -2.91 27.11 -28.80
N GLN A 345 -3.20 27.02 -27.50
CA GLN A 345 -4.56 27.03 -26.96
C GLN A 345 -5.31 28.32 -27.31
N THR A 346 -4.64 29.48 -27.17
CA THR A 346 -5.23 30.79 -27.46
C THR A 346 -5.60 30.94 -28.93
N ILE A 347 -4.79 30.36 -29.83
CA ILE A 347 -5.07 30.35 -31.28
C ILE A 347 -6.34 29.53 -31.55
N LEU A 348 -6.47 28.34 -30.98
CA LEU A 348 -7.66 27.49 -31.13
C LEU A 348 -8.94 28.16 -30.60
N ASP A 349 -8.86 28.87 -29.48
CA ASP A 349 -10.04 29.52 -28.88
C ASP A 349 -10.51 30.74 -29.70
N SER A 350 -9.60 31.34 -30.48
CA SER A 350 -9.88 32.53 -31.28
C SER A 350 -10.48 32.26 -32.66
N THR A 351 -10.39 31.02 -33.16
CA THR A 351 -10.78 30.71 -34.55
C THR A 351 -11.21 29.26 -34.78
N SER A 352 -11.60 28.92 -36.01
CA SER A 352 -11.97 27.53 -36.35
C SER A 352 -10.72 26.64 -36.46
N LYS A 353 -10.86 25.34 -36.17
CA LYS A 353 -9.74 24.37 -36.19
C LYS A 353 -8.86 24.46 -37.45
N SER A 354 -9.48 24.42 -38.63
CA SER A 354 -8.76 24.49 -39.91
C SER A 354 -7.98 25.78 -40.09
N LYS A 355 -8.45 26.90 -39.53
CA LYS A 355 -7.76 28.19 -39.59
C LYS A 355 -6.70 28.32 -38.49
N ALA A 356 -6.91 27.71 -37.33
CA ALA A 356 -5.94 27.66 -36.24
C ALA A 356 -4.68 26.90 -36.65
N GLU A 357 -4.82 25.74 -37.30
CA GLU A 357 -3.69 24.95 -37.81
C GLU A 357 -2.81 25.74 -38.80
N GLN A 358 -3.40 26.61 -39.63
CA GLN A 358 -2.66 27.47 -40.57
C GLN A 358 -1.93 28.64 -39.90
N LEU A 359 -2.34 29.02 -38.69
CA LEU A 359 -1.78 30.15 -37.94
C LEU A 359 -0.71 29.71 -36.93
N MET A 360 -0.63 28.42 -36.62
CA MET A 360 0.35 27.86 -35.70
C MET A 360 1.74 27.79 -36.35
N ASN A 361 2.77 28.09 -35.57
CA ASN A 361 4.15 27.73 -35.93
C ASN A 361 4.42 26.24 -35.64
N ASP A 362 5.60 25.74 -36.02
CA ASP A 362 5.97 24.33 -35.87
C ASP A 362 5.83 23.82 -34.43
N GLN A 363 6.28 24.60 -33.44
CA GLN A 363 6.21 24.24 -32.02
C GLN A 363 4.77 24.17 -31.49
N GLN A 364 3.91 25.10 -31.94
CA GLN A 364 2.49 25.13 -31.59
C GLN A 364 1.72 24.00 -32.26
N LEU A 365 2.07 23.68 -33.52
CA LEU A 365 1.47 22.58 -34.26
C LEU A 365 1.84 21.22 -33.64
N GLU A 366 3.09 21.04 -33.21
CA GLU A 366 3.54 19.87 -32.48
C GLU A 366 2.76 19.70 -31.16
N ALA A 367 2.66 20.77 -30.35
CA ALA A 367 1.87 20.75 -29.12
C ALA A 367 0.39 20.39 -29.39
N TYR A 368 -0.17 20.86 -30.51
CA TYR A 368 -1.54 20.54 -30.91
C TYR A 368 -1.68 19.07 -31.33
N GLN A 369 -0.72 18.52 -32.06
CA GLN A 369 -0.70 17.11 -32.44
C GLN A 369 -0.60 16.20 -31.21
N ASP A 370 0.25 16.53 -30.24
CA ASP A 370 0.36 15.81 -28.98
C ASP A 370 -0.96 15.82 -28.21
N PHE A 371 -1.63 16.97 -28.14
CA PHE A 371 -2.95 17.09 -27.52
C PHE A 371 -4.01 16.23 -28.23
N LEU A 372 -4.03 16.20 -29.57
CA LEU A 372 -4.94 15.34 -30.33
C LEU A 372 -4.65 13.86 -30.08
N ALA A 373 -3.37 13.47 -30.01
CA ALA A 373 -2.95 12.10 -29.72
C ALA A 373 -3.34 11.67 -28.30
N ALA A 374 -3.12 12.52 -27.30
CA ALA A 374 -3.52 12.29 -25.90
C ALA A 374 -5.04 12.17 -25.77
N LYS A 375 -5.81 13.05 -26.44
CA LYS A 375 -7.27 12.98 -26.47
C LYS A 375 -7.78 11.70 -27.13
N ALA A 376 -7.14 11.27 -28.22
CA ALA A 376 -7.48 10.01 -28.89
C ALA A 376 -7.20 8.81 -27.97
N TYR A 377 -6.08 8.85 -27.23
CA TYR A 377 -5.76 7.81 -26.27
C TYR A 377 -6.75 7.75 -25.10
N GLN A 378 -7.12 8.91 -24.53
CA GLN A 378 -8.13 8.96 -23.47
C GLN A 378 -9.47 8.40 -23.93
N ALA A 379 -9.93 8.77 -25.13
CA ALA A 379 -11.17 8.25 -25.70
C ALA A 379 -11.10 6.73 -25.90
N PHE A 380 -9.96 6.22 -26.35
CA PHE A 380 -9.71 4.79 -26.46
C PHE A 380 -9.75 4.09 -25.09
N ALA A 381 -9.01 4.60 -24.09
CA ALA A 381 -8.94 4.03 -22.75
C ALA A 381 -10.32 3.98 -22.07
N ILE A 382 -11.14 5.02 -22.22
CA ILE A 382 -12.53 5.03 -21.73
C ILE A 382 -13.34 3.93 -22.43
N LYS A 383 -13.31 3.89 -23.77
CA LYS A 383 -14.06 2.91 -24.56
C LYS A 383 -13.66 1.47 -24.20
N ARG A 384 -12.38 1.20 -23.91
CA ARG A 384 -11.90 -0.14 -23.55
C ARG A 384 -12.50 -0.70 -22.27
N ARG A 385 -13.12 0.14 -21.44
CA ARG A 385 -13.81 -0.26 -20.20
C ARG A 385 -15.25 -0.73 -20.42
N ASP A 386 -15.81 -0.58 -21.62
CA ASP A 386 -17.11 -1.16 -21.96
C ASP A 386 -17.04 -2.70 -21.90
N SER A 387 -18.08 -3.36 -21.37
CA SER A 387 -18.11 -4.83 -21.24
C SER A 387 -17.77 -5.56 -22.54
N LYS A 388 -18.28 -5.09 -23.68
CA LYS A 388 -17.99 -5.67 -25.00
C LYS A 388 -16.49 -5.66 -25.33
N ASN A 389 -15.78 -4.60 -24.96
CA ASN A 389 -14.37 -4.41 -25.29
C ASN A 389 -13.47 -5.17 -24.30
N ILE A 390 -13.89 -5.31 -23.04
CA ILE A 390 -13.25 -6.22 -22.07
C ILE A 390 -13.34 -7.66 -22.60
N THR A 391 -14.53 -8.10 -23.03
CA THR A 391 -14.70 -9.44 -23.62
C THR A 391 -13.87 -9.63 -24.89
N SER A 392 -13.85 -8.64 -25.80
CA SER A 392 -12.99 -8.71 -26.99
C SER A 392 -11.52 -8.84 -26.62
N THR A 393 -11.02 -8.04 -25.66
CA THR A 393 -9.63 -8.06 -25.23
C THR A 393 -9.23 -9.44 -24.70
N LEU A 394 -10.06 -10.02 -23.83
CA LEU A 394 -9.81 -11.37 -23.30
C LEU A 394 -9.82 -12.41 -24.42
N ARG A 395 -10.78 -12.36 -25.34
CA ARG A 395 -10.85 -13.29 -26.47
C ARG A 395 -9.60 -13.23 -27.36
N GLU A 396 -9.18 -12.03 -27.75
CA GLU A 396 -7.99 -11.85 -28.60
C GLU A 396 -6.68 -12.15 -27.84
N SER A 397 -6.70 -12.16 -26.50
CA SER A 397 -5.52 -12.51 -25.69
C SER A 397 -5.22 -14.01 -25.63
N HIS A 398 -6.17 -14.88 -26.01
CA HIS A 398 -5.98 -16.34 -25.96
C HIS A 398 -4.66 -16.83 -26.59
N PRO A 399 -4.33 -16.52 -27.86
CA PRO A 399 -3.08 -16.97 -28.48
C PRO A 399 -1.82 -16.36 -27.87
N ILE A 400 -1.93 -15.19 -27.23
CA ILE A 400 -0.79 -14.48 -26.63
C ILE A 400 -0.47 -15.06 -25.24
N LEU A 401 -1.52 -15.50 -24.53
CA LEU A 401 -1.45 -16.03 -23.18
C LEU A 401 -1.44 -17.57 -23.13
N GLU A 402 -1.44 -18.24 -24.28
CA GLU A 402 -1.58 -19.69 -24.36
C GLU A 402 -0.45 -20.41 -23.62
N ILE A 403 -0.82 -21.37 -22.77
CA ILE A 403 0.09 -22.30 -22.09
C ILE A 403 -0.33 -23.74 -22.34
N SER A 404 0.66 -24.61 -22.55
CA SER A 404 0.39 -26.03 -22.72
C SER A 404 -0.07 -26.62 -21.38
N PRO A 405 -1.10 -27.48 -21.38
CA PRO A 405 -1.43 -28.28 -20.21
C PRO A 405 -0.27 -29.08 -19.63
N ARG A 406 0.79 -29.35 -20.41
CA ARG A 406 1.98 -30.10 -19.98
C ARG A 406 2.98 -29.27 -19.19
N ASP A 407 2.92 -27.95 -19.31
CA ASP A 407 3.80 -27.02 -18.59
C ASP A 407 3.28 -26.77 -17.17
N LEU A 408 1.98 -26.99 -16.95
CA LEU A 408 1.35 -26.92 -15.63
C LEU A 408 1.77 -28.12 -14.76
N ASP A 409 2.25 -27.83 -13.55
CA ASP A 409 2.76 -28.83 -12.58
C ASP A 409 3.87 -29.73 -13.15
N ALA A 410 4.73 -29.18 -14.02
CA ALA A 410 5.73 -29.97 -14.76
C ALA A 410 6.88 -30.52 -13.91
N ASP A 411 7.28 -29.84 -12.83
CA ASP A 411 8.31 -30.34 -11.91
C ASP A 411 7.69 -31.23 -10.82
N PRO A 412 7.90 -32.56 -10.87
CA PRO A 412 7.31 -33.46 -9.89
C PRO A 412 7.90 -33.32 -8.47
N PHE A 413 9.04 -32.65 -8.32
CA PHE A 413 9.71 -32.46 -7.03
C PHE A 413 9.39 -31.11 -6.37
N ALA A 414 8.75 -30.19 -7.08
CA ALA A 414 8.34 -28.91 -6.52
C ALA A 414 7.04 -29.08 -5.72
N LEU A 415 7.08 -28.94 -4.40
CA LEU A 415 5.89 -28.96 -3.54
C LEU A 415 5.59 -27.51 -3.10
N CYS A 416 4.54 -26.91 -3.65
CA CYS A 416 4.09 -25.59 -3.22
C CYS A 416 3.33 -25.68 -1.89
N THR A 417 3.71 -24.85 -0.93
CA THR A 417 3.04 -24.68 0.36
C THR A 417 2.76 -23.19 0.61
N PRO A 418 1.92 -22.82 1.60
CA PRO A 418 1.61 -21.41 1.86
C PRO A 418 2.81 -20.48 2.11
N GLU A 419 3.93 -20.99 2.63
CA GLU A 419 5.11 -20.17 2.98
C GLU A 419 6.21 -20.20 1.91
N ALA A 420 6.35 -21.29 1.14
CA ALA A 420 7.39 -21.43 0.14
C ALA A 420 7.08 -22.59 -0.83
N THR A 421 7.80 -22.62 -1.96
CA THR A 421 7.90 -23.83 -2.79
C THR A 421 9.13 -24.63 -2.35
N PHE A 422 8.96 -25.92 -2.09
CA PHE A 422 10.04 -26.80 -1.65
C PHE A 422 10.48 -27.75 -2.77
N ASP A 423 11.79 -27.81 -3.02
CA ASP A 423 12.40 -28.92 -3.76
C ASP A 423 12.54 -30.14 -2.84
N LEU A 424 11.68 -31.14 -3.02
CA LEU A 424 11.61 -32.34 -2.18
C LEU A 424 12.94 -33.11 -2.09
N ARG A 425 13.84 -32.97 -3.07
CA ARG A 425 15.15 -33.65 -3.07
C ARG A 425 16.11 -33.06 -2.05
N LYS A 426 15.91 -31.80 -1.67
CA LYS A 426 16.75 -31.06 -0.72
C LYS A 426 16.13 -30.99 0.69
N GLY A 427 14.93 -31.54 0.86
CA GLY A 427 14.18 -31.46 2.11
C GLY A 427 13.92 -30.00 2.52
N MET A 428 14.03 -29.70 3.82
CA MET A 428 13.76 -28.35 4.35
C MET A 428 14.70 -27.26 3.80
N ALA A 429 15.92 -27.61 3.38
CA ALA A 429 16.85 -26.68 2.75
C ALA A 429 16.48 -26.35 1.29
N GLY A 430 15.47 -27.02 0.74
CA GLY A 430 14.95 -26.79 -0.61
C GLY A 430 13.91 -25.68 -0.71
N ALA A 431 13.62 -24.96 0.37
CA ALA A 431 12.68 -23.85 0.38
C ALA A 431 13.16 -22.71 -0.53
N ARG A 432 12.26 -22.22 -1.38
CA ARG A 432 12.46 -21.02 -2.20
C ARG A 432 11.16 -20.23 -2.29
N GLU A 433 11.30 -18.96 -2.62
CA GLU A 433 10.17 -18.08 -2.90
C GLU A 433 9.32 -18.65 -4.06
N HIS A 434 8.02 -18.43 -3.98
CA HIS A 434 7.09 -18.85 -5.03
C HIS A 434 7.37 -18.08 -6.31
N SER A 435 7.33 -18.76 -7.44
CA SER A 435 7.49 -18.13 -8.74
C SER A 435 6.30 -18.46 -9.64
N PRO A 436 5.68 -17.45 -10.30
CA PRO A 436 4.66 -17.72 -11.33
C PRO A 436 5.22 -18.54 -12.49
N GLU A 437 6.54 -18.50 -12.73
CA GLU A 437 7.22 -19.27 -13.77
C GLU A 437 7.25 -20.78 -13.49
N ASP A 438 6.94 -21.20 -12.27
CA ASP A 438 6.86 -22.62 -11.92
C ASP A 438 5.59 -23.29 -12.45
N PHE A 439 4.57 -22.49 -12.81
CA PHE A 439 3.29 -22.97 -13.31
C PHE A 439 2.61 -24.05 -12.46
N ILE A 440 2.82 -23.97 -11.14
CA ILE A 440 2.21 -24.87 -10.16
C ILE A 440 0.74 -24.50 -9.97
N THR A 441 -0.16 -25.47 -10.09
CA THR A 441 -1.61 -25.29 -9.92
C THR A 441 -2.15 -25.87 -8.61
N LYS A 442 -1.29 -26.52 -7.82
CA LYS A 442 -1.65 -27.17 -6.57
C LYS A 442 -0.83 -26.65 -5.40
N ILE A 443 -1.46 -26.55 -4.24
CA ILE A 443 -0.82 -26.11 -3.00
C ILE A 443 -1.27 -27.02 -1.84
N THR A 444 -0.38 -27.22 -0.86
CA THR A 444 -0.73 -27.88 0.40
C THR A 444 -1.61 -26.98 1.27
N SER A 445 -2.34 -27.54 2.24
CA SER A 445 -3.14 -26.72 3.16
C SER A 445 -2.29 -26.02 4.22
N VAL A 446 -1.08 -26.52 4.46
CA VAL A 446 -0.16 -26.04 5.51
C VAL A 446 1.28 -26.13 5.04
N SER A 447 2.14 -25.26 5.58
CA SER A 447 3.59 -25.35 5.43
C SER A 447 4.20 -26.29 6.48
N PRO A 448 5.40 -26.87 6.21
CA PRO A 448 6.08 -27.69 7.18
C PRO A 448 6.35 -26.93 8.48
N SER A 449 5.95 -27.49 9.62
CA SER A 449 6.22 -26.91 10.94
C SER A 449 6.25 -28.00 12.02
N GLN A 450 6.76 -27.66 13.20
CA GLN A 450 6.75 -28.58 14.36
C GLN A 450 5.41 -28.56 15.12
N LYS A 451 4.43 -27.74 14.70
CA LYS A 451 3.16 -27.60 15.41
C LYS A 451 2.36 -28.89 15.35
N GLY A 452 2.03 -29.44 16.52
CA GLY A 452 1.26 -30.68 16.63
C GLY A 452 2.06 -31.96 16.37
N GLN A 453 3.39 -31.88 16.24
CA GLN A 453 4.25 -33.04 15.99
C GLN A 453 4.06 -34.14 17.05
N GLN A 454 4.01 -33.79 18.34
CA GLN A 454 3.86 -34.81 19.39
C GLN A 454 2.52 -35.55 19.27
N ILE A 455 1.43 -34.83 18.99
CA ILE A 455 0.09 -35.42 18.77
C ILE A 455 0.13 -36.39 17.59
N TRP A 456 0.85 -36.03 16.52
CA TRP A 456 1.02 -36.90 15.36
C TRP A 456 1.82 -38.16 15.72
N LEU A 457 2.95 -38.03 16.41
CA LEU A 457 3.77 -39.16 16.84
C LEU A 457 3.01 -40.11 17.78
N ASP A 458 2.29 -39.58 18.76
CA ASP A 458 1.45 -40.37 19.68
C ASP A 458 0.33 -41.10 18.92
N CYS A 459 -0.23 -40.48 17.88
CA CYS A 459 -1.24 -41.09 17.01
C CYS A 459 -0.65 -42.24 16.17
N LEU A 460 0.57 -42.08 15.64
CA LEU A 460 1.27 -43.14 14.91
C LEU A 460 1.53 -44.35 15.82
N ASP A 461 2.10 -44.11 17.01
CA ASP A 461 2.37 -45.16 17.99
C ASP A 461 1.10 -45.93 18.37
N LEU A 462 -0.01 -45.21 18.58
CA LEU A 462 -1.31 -45.80 18.88
C LEU A 462 -1.88 -46.63 17.73
N ILE A 463 -1.90 -46.09 16.50
CA ILE A 463 -2.50 -46.75 15.32
C ILE A 463 -1.70 -47.99 14.90
N PHE A 464 -0.37 -47.89 14.97
CA PHE A 464 0.53 -48.95 14.54
C PHE A 464 1.04 -49.81 15.70
N GLN A 465 0.52 -49.62 16.92
CA GLN A 465 0.83 -50.41 18.12
C GLN A 465 2.34 -50.47 18.44
N GLY A 466 3.05 -49.36 18.22
CA GLY A 466 4.50 -49.28 18.41
C GLY A 466 5.33 -50.08 17.40
N ASP A 467 4.74 -50.59 16.30
CA ASP A 467 5.49 -51.23 15.22
C ASP A 467 6.24 -50.18 14.40
N GLN A 468 7.47 -49.90 14.80
CA GLN A 468 8.34 -48.93 14.12
C GLN A 468 8.61 -49.29 12.66
N SER A 469 8.70 -50.58 12.32
CA SER A 469 8.97 -51.00 10.94
C SER A 469 7.80 -50.68 10.02
N LEU A 470 6.57 -50.87 10.52
CA LEU A 470 5.36 -50.49 9.80
C LEU A 470 5.20 -48.96 9.70
N ILE A 471 5.53 -48.22 10.76
CA ILE A 471 5.53 -46.74 10.76
C ILE A 471 6.48 -46.21 9.69
N ASP A 472 7.73 -46.69 9.66
CA ASP A 472 8.75 -46.26 8.70
C ASP A 472 8.33 -46.58 7.26
N TYR A 473 7.75 -47.76 7.03
CA TYR A 473 7.21 -48.15 5.73
C TYR A 473 6.08 -47.22 5.27
N VAL A 474 5.09 -46.97 6.14
CA VAL A 474 3.97 -46.09 5.79
C VAL A 474 4.43 -44.65 5.56
N GLN A 475 5.39 -44.17 6.34
CA GLN A 475 5.98 -42.84 6.14
C GLN A 475 6.73 -42.74 4.81
N MET A 476 7.47 -43.78 4.41
CA MET A 476 8.09 -43.86 3.09
C MET A 476 7.03 -43.81 1.97
N ILE A 477 5.94 -44.56 2.10
CA ILE A 477 4.83 -44.54 1.13
C ILE A 477 4.19 -43.15 1.04
N CYS A 478 3.93 -42.48 2.17
CA CYS A 478 3.43 -41.10 2.17
C CYS A 478 4.43 -40.12 1.51
N GLY A 479 5.73 -40.31 1.73
CA GLY A 479 6.77 -39.52 1.07
C GLY A 479 6.80 -39.73 -0.44
N LEU A 480 6.64 -40.97 -0.91
CA LEU A 480 6.51 -41.28 -2.33
C LEU A 480 5.25 -40.65 -2.95
N ALA A 481 4.11 -40.74 -2.26
CA ALA A 481 2.86 -40.12 -2.67
C ALA A 481 2.94 -38.58 -2.67
N ALA A 482 3.87 -37.98 -1.92
CA ALA A 482 4.10 -36.54 -1.99
C ALA A 482 4.91 -36.12 -3.23
N ILE A 483 5.49 -37.03 -4.01
CA ILE A 483 6.24 -36.71 -5.24
C ILE A 483 5.31 -36.84 -6.44
N GLY A 484 5.27 -35.84 -7.32
CA GLY A 484 4.42 -35.85 -8.52
C GLY A 484 4.87 -36.81 -9.62
N LYS A 485 5.65 -37.85 -9.28
CA LYS A 485 6.20 -38.83 -10.21
C LYS A 485 6.02 -40.23 -9.63
N VAL A 486 5.55 -41.15 -10.47
CA VAL A 486 5.40 -42.55 -10.11
C VAL A 486 6.78 -43.22 -10.04
N TYR A 487 7.18 -43.63 -8.84
CA TYR A 487 8.36 -44.46 -8.59
C TYR A 487 8.02 -45.93 -8.36
N VAL A 488 6.82 -46.19 -7.87
CA VAL A 488 6.32 -47.52 -7.56
C VAL A 488 4.89 -47.62 -8.08
N GLU A 489 4.65 -48.59 -8.97
CA GLU A 489 3.30 -48.91 -9.48
C GLU A 489 2.60 -49.83 -8.46
N ALA A 490 2.07 -49.27 -7.38
CA ALA A 490 1.39 -50.01 -6.32
C ALA A 490 0.09 -49.36 -5.88
N LEU A 491 -0.88 -50.19 -5.48
CA LEU A 491 -2.10 -49.77 -4.80
C LEU A 491 -2.00 -50.15 -3.32
N ILE A 492 -2.12 -49.17 -2.44
CA ILE A 492 -2.07 -49.38 -0.99
C ILE A 492 -3.49 -49.70 -0.49
N ILE A 493 -3.67 -50.91 0.03
CA ILE A 493 -4.94 -51.36 0.61
C ILE A 493 -4.80 -51.40 2.14
N ALA A 494 -5.35 -50.40 2.81
CA ALA A 494 -5.38 -50.35 4.27
C ALA A 494 -6.58 -51.17 4.80
N TYR A 495 -6.32 -52.39 5.29
CA TYR A 495 -7.34 -53.35 5.72
C TYR A 495 -7.54 -53.41 7.26
N GLY A 496 -8.69 -53.93 7.72
CA GLY A 496 -9.00 -54.23 9.13
C GLY A 496 -10.42 -53.84 9.54
N ASP A 497 -10.90 -54.38 10.66
CA ASP A 497 -12.31 -54.47 11.09
C ASP A 497 -13.00 -53.15 11.52
N GLY A 498 -12.51 -52.01 11.03
CA GLY A 498 -13.02 -50.68 11.32
C GLY A 498 -12.56 -50.12 12.69
N ARG A 499 -12.76 -48.81 12.89
CA ARG A 499 -12.42 -48.09 14.15
C ARG A 499 -10.96 -48.21 14.64
N ASN A 500 -10.03 -48.52 13.75
CA ASN A 500 -8.61 -48.69 14.05
C ASN A 500 -7.74 -47.51 13.56
N GLY A 501 -8.33 -46.33 13.35
CA GLY A 501 -7.58 -45.11 12.99
C GLY A 501 -7.17 -44.95 11.52
N LYS A 502 -7.37 -45.95 10.65
CA LYS A 502 -7.01 -45.89 9.21
C LYS A 502 -7.52 -44.63 8.50
N SER A 503 -8.83 -44.38 8.58
CA SER A 503 -9.43 -43.21 7.92
C SER A 503 -8.93 -41.91 8.55
N THR A 504 -8.68 -41.88 9.86
CA THR A 504 -8.13 -40.70 10.54
C THR A 504 -6.73 -40.37 10.01
N PHE A 505 -5.86 -41.38 9.89
CA PHE A 505 -4.51 -41.23 9.34
C PHE A 505 -4.54 -40.70 7.89
N TRP A 506 -5.25 -41.39 6.98
CA TRP A 506 -5.27 -41.00 5.57
C TRP A 506 -5.98 -39.66 5.33
N ASN A 507 -7.03 -39.34 6.10
CA ASN A 507 -7.67 -38.03 6.03
C ASN A 507 -6.74 -36.93 6.54
N ALA A 508 -5.89 -37.19 7.54
CA ALA A 508 -4.91 -36.21 8.00
C ALA A 508 -3.86 -35.92 6.92
N VAL A 509 -3.28 -36.96 6.32
CA VAL A 509 -2.32 -36.82 5.20
C VAL A 509 -2.96 -36.09 4.01
N SER A 510 -4.16 -36.51 3.61
CA SER A 510 -4.92 -35.88 2.53
C SER A 510 -5.19 -34.39 2.79
N ARG A 511 -5.57 -34.03 4.03
CA ARG A 511 -5.78 -32.63 4.42
C ARG A 511 -4.48 -31.83 4.38
N VAL A 512 -3.35 -32.39 4.79
CA VAL A 512 -2.05 -31.72 4.70
C VAL A 512 -1.67 -31.48 3.24
N LEU A 513 -1.80 -32.49 2.38
CA LEU A 513 -1.51 -32.39 0.94
C LEU A 513 -2.44 -31.41 0.21
N GLY A 514 -3.59 -31.03 0.78
CA GLY A 514 -4.45 -29.99 0.24
C GLY A 514 -4.90 -30.30 -1.18
N LEU A 515 -4.62 -29.39 -2.12
CA LEU A 515 -5.05 -29.55 -3.52
C LEU A 515 -4.30 -30.65 -4.27
N TYR A 516 -3.16 -31.12 -3.75
CA TYR A 516 -2.47 -32.28 -4.30
C TYR A 516 -3.23 -33.59 -4.05
N SER A 517 -4.18 -33.62 -3.11
CA SER A 517 -4.97 -34.82 -2.80
C SER A 517 -6.36 -34.77 -3.44
N GLY A 518 -6.95 -35.94 -3.69
CA GLY A 518 -8.32 -36.04 -4.18
C GLY A 518 -8.88 -37.46 -4.08
N ASN A 519 -10.19 -37.57 -4.27
CA ASN A 519 -10.88 -38.86 -4.28
C ASN A 519 -11.17 -39.26 -5.73
N ILE A 520 -11.00 -40.54 -6.03
CA ILE A 520 -11.47 -41.16 -7.27
C ILE A 520 -12.50 -42.23 -6.93
N SER A 521 -13.56 -42.33 -7.72
CA SER A 521 -14.56 -43.38 -7.50
C SER A 521 -13.96 -44.76 -7.81
N ALA A 522 -14.30 -45.76 -7.00
CA ALA A 522 -13.84 -47.14 -7.22
C ALA A 522 -14.28 -47.65 -8.60
N ASP A 523 -15.47 -47.27 -9.06
CA ASP A 523 -16.01 -47.60 -10.38
C ASP A 523 -15.08 -47.17 -11.52
N THR A 524 -14.39 -46.03 -11.37
CA THR A 524 -13.42 -45.54 -12.38
C THR A 524 -12.21 -46.47 -12.54
N LEU A 525 -11.89 -47.26 -11.52
CA LEU A 525 -10.78 -48.22 -11.53
C LEU A 525 -11.22 -49.63 -11.95
N THR A 526 -12.51 -49.85 -12.27
CA THR A 526 -13.06 -51.17 -12.61
C THR A 526 -13.35 -51.36 -14.11
N VAL A 527 -13.17 -52.58 -14.60
CA VAL A 527 -13.44 -52.94 -16.01
C VAL A 527 -14.94 -52.91 -16.28
N GLY A 528 -15.35 -52.26 -17.38
CA GLY A 528 -16.75 -52.21 -17.82
C GLY A 528 -17.57 -51.03 -17.30
N CYS A 529 -16.91 -49.98 -16.78
CA CYS A 529 -17.57 -48.75 -16.34
C CYS A 529 -18.40 -48.12 -17.49
N ARG A 530 -19.72 -47.99 -17.27
CA ARG A 530 -20.68 -47.40 -18.24
C ARG A 530 -20.93 -45.90 -18.03
N ARG A 531 -20.25 -45.29 -17.04
CA ARG A 531 -20.40 -43.88 -16.66
C ARG A 531 -19.35 -43.02 -17.37
N ASN A 532 -19.66 -41.74 -17.61
CA ASN A 532 -18.70 -40.79 -18.16
C ASN A 532 -17.68 -40.39 -17.09
N ILE A 533 -16.49 -41.00 -17.11
CA ILE A 533 -15.39 -40.74 -16.17
C ILE A 533 -14.53 -39.52 -16.53
N LYS A 534 -14.77 -38.87 -17.68
CA LYS A 534 -13.94 -37.74 -18.16
C LYS A 534 -13.79 -36.59 -17.16
N PRO A 535 -14.84 -36.15 -16.43
CA PRO A 535 -14.69 -35.10 -15.42
C PRO A 535 -13.78 -35.52 -14.26
N GLU A 536 -13.96 -36.73 -13.71
CA GLU A 536 -13.10 -37.27 -12.64
C GLU A 536 -11.64 -37.40 -13.10
N MET A 537 -11.42 -37.80 -14.36
CA MET A 537 -10.08 -37.87 -14.95
C MET A 537 -9.45 -36.50 -15.21
N ALA A 538 -10.23 -35.43 -15.37
CA ALA A 538 -9.70 -34.08 -15.47
C ALA A 538 -9.26 -33.57 -14.08
N GLU A 539 -10.01 -33.90 -13.03
CA GLU A 539 -9.72 -33.50 -11.65
C GLU A 539 -8.47 -34.15 -11.05
N VAL A 540 -7.95 -35.24 -11.62
CA VAL A 540 -6.70 -35.87 -11.15
C VAL A 540 -5.45 -35.14 -11.61
N LYS A 541 -5.56 -34.18 -12.54
CA LYS A 541 -4.39 -33.45 -13.04
C LYS A 541 -3.72 -32.65 -11.91
N GLY A 542 -2.41 -32.81 -11.78
CA GLY A 542 -1.57 -32.17 -10.74
C GLY A 542 -1.69 -32.81 -9.35
N LYS A 543 -2.65 -33.73 -9.14
CA LYS A 543 -2.77 -34.50 -7.89
C LYS A 543 -1.68 -35.57 -7.81
N ARG A 544 -1.35 -35.99 -6.60
CA ARG A 544 -0.28 -36.95 -6.29
C ARG A 544 -0.81 -38.19 -5.58
#